data_AF-A0AAV4VSB9-F1
#
_entry.id   AF-A0AAV4VSB9-F1
#
_cell.length_a   1.000
_cell.length_b   1.000
_cell.length_c   1.000
_cell.angle_alpha   90.00
_cell.angle_beta   90.00
_cell.angle_gamma   90.00
#
_symmetry.space_group_name_H-M   'P 1'
#
loop_
_entity.id
_entity.type
_entity.pdbx_description
1 polymer ?
#
loop_
_entity_poly.entity_id
_entity_poly.type
_entity_poly.pdbx_seq_one_letter_code
_entity_poly.pdbx_strand_id
1 'polypeptide(L)'
;MAARRYTHAIVSRIPDCFKTNAAELCGEIDLPLARKQHEELRKVLRDLGVDVIELPPDESQPDCVFVEDTAIVCNGTALICRPGLPTRQKEVDIVRSILKKRWSCQ
;
A
#
# COMPACT_ATOMS: atom_id res chain seq x y z
N MET A 1 -7.94 24.90 -12.60
CA MET A 1 -8.17 23.56 -12.03
C MET A 1 -7.66 23.58 -10.60
N ALA A 2 -8.48 23.29 -9.60
CA ALA A 2 -8.01 23.24 -8.22
C ALA A 2 -7.00 22.09 -8.08
N ALA A 3 -5.82 22.36 -7.51
CA ALA A 3 -4.83 21.32 -7.27
C ALA A 3 -5.44 20.28 -6.31
N ARG A 4 -5.41 19.00 -6.69
CA ARG A 4 -5.83 17.92 -5.80
C ARG A 4 -4.86 17.89 -4.62
N ARG A 5 -5.37 18.17 -3.42
CA ARG A 5 -4.57 18.12 -2.19
C ARG A 5 -4.80 16.77 -1.52
N TYR A 6 -3.76 15.95 -1.48
CA TYR A 6 -3.76 14.70 -0.74
C TYR A 6 -3.26 14.97 0.68
N THR A 7 -3.94 14.41 1.68
CA THR A 7 -3.61 14.59 3.09
C THR A 7 -3.09 13.32 3.75
N HIS A 8 -3.40 12.16 3.18
CA HIS A 8 -3.01 10.86 3.72
C HIS A 8 -2.52 9.94 2.60
N ALA A 9 -1.62 9.03 2.96
CA ALA A 9 -1.18 7.91 2.13
C ALA A 9 -1.18 6.63 2.97
N ILE A 10 -1.55 5.51 2.36
CA ILE A 10 -1.43 4.18 2.96
C ILE A 10 -0.26 3.51 2.26
N VAL A 11 0.66 2.92 3.03
CA VAL A 11 1.80 2.17 2.52
C VAL A 11 1.96 0.89 3.33
N SER A 12 2.49 -0.16 2.72
CA SER A 12 2.79 -1.42 3.40
C SER A 12 4.28 -1.69 3.36
N ARG A 13 4.84 -2.13 4.49
CA ARG A 13 6.27 -2.44 4.59
C ARG A 13 6.62 -3.69 3.78
N ILE A 14 7.86 -3.75 3.31
CA ILE A 14 8.36 -4.86 2.49
C ILE A 14 8.57 -6.12 3.37
N PRO A 15 7.84 -7.21 3.13
CA PRO A 15 8.05 -8.50 3.82
C PRO A 15 9.33 -9.18 3.32
N ASP A 16 9.87 -10.12 4.11
CA ASP A 16 11.03 -10.92 3.69
C ASP A 16 10.68 -11.84 2.50
N CYS A 17 9.43 -12.33 2.44
CA CYS A 17 8.95 -13.18 1.35
C CYS A 17 8.81 -12.47 -0.01
N PHE A 18 8.97 -11.14 -0.05
CA PHE A 18 8.91 -10.32 -1.28
C PHE A 18 9.93 -10.77 -2.33
N LYS A 19 11.11 -11.24 -1.90
CA LYS A 19 12.21 -11.61 -2.81
C LYS A 19 11.87 -12.76 -3.77
N THR A 20 11.05 -13.70 -3.31
CA THR A 20 10.91 -15.01 -3.96
C THR A 20 9.60 -15.16 -4.72
N ASN A 21 8.56 -14.41 -4.32
CA ASN A 21 7.19 -14.71 -4.68
C ASN A 21 6.39 -13.51 -5.21
N ALA A 22 7.02 -12.37 -5.51
CA ALA A 22 6.32 -11.24 -6.12
C ALA A 22 5.90 -11.60 -7.54
N ALA A 23 4.59 -11.72 -7.78
CA ALA A 23 4.03 -12.41 -8.95
C ALA A 23 4.37 -11.74 -10.31
N GLU A 24 4.77 -10.46 -10.28
CA GLU A 24 4.90 -9.63 -11.48
C GLU A 24 6.34 -9.12 -11.71
N LEU A 25 7.29 -9.40 -10.81
CA LEU A 25 8.67 -8.90 -10.94
C LEU A 25 9.56 -9.92 -11.65
N CYS A 26 10.10 -9.54 -12.81
CA CYS A 26 11.13 -10.30 -13.50
C CYS A 26 12.53 -9.90 -12.97
N GLY A 27 13.18 -10.77 -12.19
CA GLY A 27 14.57 -10.60 -11.77
C GLY A 27 14.84 -10.88 -10.29
N GLU A 28 16.11 -10.87 -9.89
CA GLU A 28 16.49 -10.98 -8.48
C GLU A 28 16.21 -9.68 -7.74
N ILE A 29 15.48 -9.77 -6.62
CA ILE A 29 15.19 -8.62 -5.77
C ILE A 29 16.25 -8.51 -4.67
N ASP A 30 16.92 -7.37 -4.62
CA ASP A 30 17.78 -6.95 -3.50
C ASP A 30 16.89 -6.36 -2.39
N LEU A 31 16.60 -7.16 -1.35
CA LEU A 31 15.75 -6.76 -0.23
C LEU A 31 16.29 -5.54 0.55
N PRO A 32 17.58 -5.49 0.95
CA PRO A 32 18.16 -4.29 1.53
C PRO A 32 17.93 -3.02 0.70
N LEU A 33 18.16 -3.11 -0.62
CA LEU A 33 17.95 -1.96 -1.51
C LEU A 33 16.47 -1.59 -1.61
N ALA A 34 15.58 -2.56 -1.79
CA ALA A 34 14.14 -2.32 -1.87
C ALA A 34 13.61 -1.65 -0.59
N ARG A 35 14.06 -2.10 0.58
CA ARG A 35 13.70 -1.49 1.88
C ARG A 35 14.18 -0.05 1.98
N LYS A 36 15.40 0.24 1.53
CA LYS A 36 15.95 1.59 1.49
C LYS A 36 15.13 2.50 0.58
N GLN A 37 14.82 2.05 -0.64
CA GLN A 37 13.99 2.79 -1.60
C GLN A 37 12.59 3.07 -1.04
N HIS A 38 11.99 2.09 -0.37
CA HIS A 38 10.68 2.25 0.26
C HIS A 38 10.69 3.22 1.45
N GLU A 39 11.75 3.23 2.25
CA GLU A 39 11.94 4.25 3.30
C GLU A 39 12.09 5.66 2.70
N GLU A 40 12.86 5.81 1.62
CA GLU A 40 13.02 7.08 0.92
C GLU A 40 11.68 7.58 0.35
N LEU A 41 10.86 6.70 -0.25
CA LEU A 41 9.51 7.03 -0.68
C LEU A 41 8.64 7.54 0.48
N ARG A 42 8.64 6.82 1.61
CA ARG A 42 7.87 7.22 2.81
C ARG A 42 8.33 8.56 3.36
N LYS A 43 9.63 8.81 3.35
CA LYS A 43 10.20 10.10 3.76
C LYS A 43 9.72 11.22 2.84
N VAL A 44 9.80 11.04 1.52
CA VAL A 44 9.32 12.04 0.56
C VAL A 44 7.83 12.34 0.76
N LEU A 45 6.99 11.32 0.98
CA LEU A 45 5.56 11.53 1.27
C LEU A 45 5.34 12.38 2.53
N ARG A 46 6.08 12.09 3.61
CA ARG A 46 6.02 12.88 4.84
C ARG A 46 6.54 14.31 4.65
N ASP A 47 7.62 14.49 3.91
CA ASP A 47 8.21 15.81 3.61
C ASP A 47 7.24 16.68 2.77
N LEU A 48 6.38 16.06 1.97
CA LEU A 48 5.27 16.71 1.26
C LEU A 48 4.06 17.05 2.15
N GLY A 49 4.12 16.75 3.45
CA GLY A 49 3.08 17.03 4.42
C GLY A 49 1.91 16.04 4.39
N VAL A 50 2.11 14.84 3.86
CA VAL A 50 1.12 13.75 3.83
C VAL A 50 1.27 12.89 5.09
N ASP A 51 0.15 12.59 5.75
CA ASP A 51 0.12 11.62 6.87
C ASP A 51 0.22 10.19 6.33
N VAL A 52 1.35 9.53 6.61
CA VAL A 52 1.66 8.19 6.07
C VAL A 52 1.25 7.12 7.07
N ILE A 53 0.22 6.34 6.71
CA ILE A 53 -0.26 5.19 7.45
C ILE A 53 0.50 3.95 6.99
N GLU A 54 1.29 3.38 7.88
CA GLU A 54 2.14 2.23 7.59
C GLU A 54 1.51 0.92 8.07
N LEU A 55 1.35 -0.02 7.15
CA LEU A 55 0.94 -1.39 7.46
C LEU A 55 2.16 -2.24 7.82
N PRO A 56 2.04 -3.12 8.83
CA PRO A 56 3.08 -4.09 9.09
C PRO A 56 3.26 -5.01 7.87
N PRO A 57 4.46 -5.55 7.64
CA PRO A 57 4.67 -6.54 6.59
C PRO A 57 3.87 -7.81 6.92
N ASP A 58 3.36 -8.47 5.89
CA ASP A 58 2.68 -9.76 6.01
C ASP A 58 3.44 -10.82 5.20
N GLU A 59 4.15 -11.71 5.91
CA GLU A 59 4.94 -12.77 5.27
C GLU A 59 4.08 -13.80 4.53
N SER A 60 2.76 -13.81 4.73
CA SER A 60 1.84 -14.63 3.95
C SER A 60 1.40 -13.99 2.63
N GLN A 61 1.75 -12.72 2.41
CA GLN A 61 1.36 -11.91 1.26
C GLN A 61 2.57 -11.18 0.66
N PRO A 62 3.32 -11.81 -0.26
CA PRO A 62 4.54 -11.22 -0.82
C PRO A 62 4.26 -9.89 -1.54
N ASP A 63 3.08 -9.77 -2.18
CA ASP A 63 2.67 -8.58 -2.93
C ASP A 63 2.03 -7.49 -2.04
N CYS A 64 2.06 -7.63 -0.71
CA CYS A 64 1.37 -6.71 0.19
C CYS A 64 1.88 -5.26 0.12
N VAL A 65 3.08 -5.04 -0.43
CA VAL A 65 3.65 -3.71 -0.69
C VAL A 65 2.83 -2.92 -1.74
N PHE A 66 2.16 -3.62 -2.66
CA PHE A 66 1.39 -3.02 -3.76
C PHE A 66 -0.06 -2.71 -3.33
N VAL A 67 -0.20 -1.82 -2.36
CA VAL A 67 -1.51 -1.46 -1.78
C VAL A 67 -2.48 -0.82 -2.78
N GLU A 68 -2.00 -0.31 -3.91
CA GLU A 68 -2.81 0.37 -4.94
C GLU A 68 -3.86 -0.53 -5.58
N ASP A 69 -3.60 -1.83 -5.68
CA ASP A 69 -4.53 -2.80 -6.26
C ASP A 69 -5.75 -3.09 -5.38
N THR A 70 -5.69 -2.67 -4.11
CA THR A 70 -6.72 -3.01 -3.12
C THR A 70 -7.87 -2.02 -3.09
N ALA A 71 -7.63 -0.75 -3.43
CA ALA A 71 -8.64 0.30 -3.41
C ALA A 71 -8.27 1.51 -4.27
N ILE A 72 -9.27 2.07 -4.93
CA ILE A 72 -9.17 3.35 -5.65
C ILE A 72 -9.89 4.42 -4.85
N VAL A 73 -9.19 5.48 -4.45
CA VAL A 73 -9.77 6.60 -3.68
C VAL A 73 -9.87 7.84 -4.56
N CYS A 74 -11.08 8.37 -4.71
CA CYS A 74 -11.34 9.60 -5.46
C CYS A 74 -12.32 10.49 -4.69
N ASN A 75 -11.92 11.73 -4.41
CA ASN A 75 -12.76 12.76 -3.79
C ASN A 75 -13.51 12.28 -2.52
N GLY A 76 -12.83 11.56 -1.63
CA GLY A 76 -13.42 11.04 -0.38
C GLY A 76 -14.22 9.75 -0.52
N THR A 77 -14.43 9.25 -1.75
CA THR A 77 -15.02 7.94 -1.99
C THR A 77 -13.93 6.91 -2.23
N ALA A 78 -13.99 5.77 -1.53
CA ALA A 78 -13.11 4.64 -1.76
C ALA A 78 -13.87 3.48 -2.43
N LEU A 79 -13.43 3.11 -3.63
CA LEU A 79 -13.84 1.89 -4.31
C LEU A 79 -12.90 0.77 -3.86
N ILE A 80 -13.45 -0.26 -3.21
CA ILE A 80 -12.68 -1.45 -2.84
C ILE A 80 -12.57 -2.36 -4.07
N CYS A 81 -11.35 -2.65 -4.47
CA CYS A 81 -11.04 -3.49 -5.61
C CYS A 81 -11.12 -4.98 -5.27
N ARG A 82 -11.14 -5.81 -6.31
CA ARG A 82 -11.07 -7.26 -6.20
C ARG A 82 -9.88 -7.75 -7.03
N PRO A 83 -8.69 -7.90 -6.42
CA PRO A 83 -7.49 -8.37 -7.10
C PRO A 83 -7.74 -9.70 -7.81
N GLY A 84 -7.10 -9.91 -8.97
CA GLY A 84 -7.24 -11.14 -9.73
C GLY A 84 -6.64 -12.37 -9.04
N LEU A 85 -5.64 -12.16 -8.18
CA LEU A 85 -5.01 -13.21 -7.37
C LEU A 85 -5.76 -13.41 -6.04
N PRO A 86 -6.36 -14.58 -5.78
CA PRO A 86 -7.13 -14.82 -4.54
C PRO A 86 -6.30 -14.68 -3.25
N THR A 87 -4.98 -14.90 -3.33
CA THR A 87 -4.04 -14.75 -2.22
C THR A 87 -4.00 -13.34 -1.65
N ARG A 88 -4.32 -12.32 -2.46
CA ARG A 88 -4.31 -10.90 -2.09
C ARG A 88 -5.63 -10.42 -1.47
N GLN A 89 -6.62 -11.30 -1.28
CA GLN A 89 -7.91 -10.90 -0.70
C GLN A 89 -7.78 -10.41 0.76
N LYS A 90 -6.78 -10.91 1.51
CA LYS A 90 -6.52 -10.46 2.88
C LYS A 90 -6.02 -9.02 2.94
N GLU A 91 -5.14 -8.60 2.02
CA GLU A 91 -4.72 -7.19 1.86
C GLU A 91 -5.94 -6.26 1.70
N VAL A 92 -6.89 -6.65 0.85
CA VAL A 92 -8.14 -5.89 0.61
C VAL A 92 -8.93 -5.71 1.90
N ASP A 93 -9.04 -6.76 2.72
CA ASP A 93 -9.77 -6.71 3.98
C ASP A 93 -9.13 -5.75 5.00
N ILE A 94 -7.80 -5.74 5.05
CA ILE A 94 -7.03 -4.83 5.90
C ILE A 94 -7.25 -3.38 5.45
N VAL A 95 -7.06 -3.09 4.16
CA VAL A 95 -7.22 -1.73 3.61
C VAL A 95 -8.66 -1.24 3.77
N ARG A 96 -9.65 -2.08 3.51
CA ARG A 96 -11.07 -1.79 3.76
C ARG A 96 -11.35 -1.42 5.21
N SER A 97 -10.76 -2.15 6.16
CA SER A 97 -10.92 -1.87 7.60
C SER A 97 -10.33 -0.52 7.98
N ILE A 98 -9.17 -0.16 7.42
CA ILE A 98 -8.50 1.13 7.66
C ILE A 98 -9.30 2.28 7.07
N LEU A 99 -9.73 2.13 5.81
CA LEU A 99 -10.54 3.13 5.12
C LEU A 99 -11.84 3.38 5.88
N LYS A 100 -12.50 2.32 6.35
CA LYS A 100 -13.70 2.43 7.19
C LYS A 100 -13.40 3.12 8.52
N LYS A 101 -12.40 2.69 9.28
CA LYS A 101 -12.12 3.28 10.61
C LYS A 101 -11.82 4.78 10.55
N ARG A 102 -11.11 5.24 9.52
CA ARG A 102 -10.61 6.61 9.45
C ARG A 102 -11.57 7.56 8.72
N TRP A 103 -12.43 7.04 7.83
CA TRP A 103 -13.34 7.85 7.01
C TRP A 103 -14.83 7.43 7.08
N SER A 104 -15.25 6.61 8.06
CA SER A 104 -16.66 6.21 8.30
C SER A 104 -17.57 7.32 8.89
N CYS A 105 -17.16 8.57 8.91
CA CYS A 105 -18.02 9.69 9.29
C CYS A 105 -18.24 10.60 8.08
N GLN A 106 -19.17 10.20 7.22
CA GLN A 106 -19.96 11.11 6.38
C GLN A 106 -21.26 10.44 5.98
#